data_AF-A0A923TKW9-F1
#
_entry.id   AF-A0A923TKW9-F1
#
_cell.length_a   1.000
_cell.length_b   1.000
_cell.length_c   1.000
_cell.angle_alpha   90.00
_cell.angle_beta   90.00
_cell.angle_gamma   90.00
#
_symmetry.space_group_name_H-M   'P 1'
#
loop_
_entity.id
_entity.type
_entity.pdbx_description
1 polymer ?
#
loop_
_entity_poly.entity_id
_entity_poly.type
_entity_poly.pdbx_seq_one_letter_code
_entity_poly.pdbx_strand_id
1 'polypeptide(L)'
;MTKIDSYEQEVLAAFEKGSLRSVASKGELEKFKAAARATALKDRRVNIRLSSFDLSDIQVKALEEGVPYQTLIASVLHKYVSGRLVEKSSSTAVPRKRPAT
;
A
#
# COMPACT_ATOMS: atom_id res chain seq x y z
N MET A 1 11.07 19.62 1.71
CA MET A 1 10.63 20.06 0.37
C MET A 1 11.10 19.00 -0.61
N THR A 2 10.16 18.23 -1.15
CA THR A 2 10.42 17.13 -2.08
C THR A 2 10.97 17.71 -3.38
N LYS A 3 12.19 17.30 -3.76
CA LYS A 3 12.84 17.72 -4.99
C LYS A 3 12.11 17.02 -6.13
N ILE A 4 11.41 17.81 -6.94
CA ILE A 4 10.71 17.32 -8.13
C ILE A 4 11.78 17.03 -9.18
N ASP A 5 11.82 15.80 -9.69
CA ASP A 5 12.78 15.40 -10.72
C ASP A 5 12.42 16.04 -12.07
N SER A 6 13.39 16.10 -12.99
CA SER A 6 13.21 16.62 -14.36
C SER A 6 11.97 16.06 -15.05
N TYR A 7 11.74 14.76 -14.91
CA TYR A 7 10.57 14.08 -15.45
C TYR A 7 9.25 14.58 -14.84
N GLU A 8 9.21 14.78 -13.52
CA GLU A 8 8.00 15.23 -12.83
C GLU A 8 7.66 16.69 -13.17
N GLN A 9 8.68 17.53 -13.38
CA GLN A 9 8.49 18.90 -13.87
C GLN A 9 7.93 18.94 -15.30
N GLU A 10 8.43 18.08 -16.18
CA GLU A 10 7.93 17.97 -17.56
C GLU A 10 6.45 17.52 -17.59
N VAL A 11 6.09 16.57 -16.75
CA VAL A 11 4.70 16.10 -16.61
C VAL A 11 3.78 17.20 -16.07
N LEU A 12 4.23 17.96 -15.06
CA LEU A 12 3.49 19.11 -14.53
C LEU A 12 3.30 20.20 -15.58
N ALA A 13 4.35 20.55 -16.31
CA ALA A 13 4.29 21.55 -17.38
C ALA A 13 3.35 21.09 -18.51
N ALA A 14 3.37 19.81 -18.89
CA ALA A 14 2.46 19.26 -19.90
C ALA A 14 0.99 19.23 -19.43
N PHE A 15 0.75 19.02 -18.12
CA PHE A 15 -0.56 19.09 -17.49
C PHE A 15 -1.10 20.53 -17.46
N GLU A 16 -0.30 21.49 -16.97
CA GLU A 16 -0.66 22.91 -16.92
C GLU A 16 -0.90 23.50 -18.32
N LYS A 17 -0.12 23.06 -19.32
CA LYS A 17 -0.27 23.46 -20.72
C LYS A 17 -1.47 22.76 -21.42
N GLY A 18 -2.23 21.93 -20.72
CA GLY A 18 -3.42 21.25 -21.25
C GLY A 18 -3.14 20.35 -22.46
N SER A 19 -1.89 19.93 -22.65
CA SER A 19 -1.44 19.17 -23.83
C SER A 19 -1.67 17.66 -23.69
N LEU A 20 -2.06 17.21 -22.50
CA LEU A 20 -2.37 15.82 -22.22
C LEU A 20 -3.75 15.46 -22.79
N ARG A 21 -3.75 14.72 -23.90
CA ARG A 21 -4.96 14.08 -24.42
C ARG A 21 -5.13 12.73 -23.75
N SER A 22 -6.30 12.50 -23.15
CA SER A 22 -6.68 11.18 -22.63
C SER A 22 -6.68 10.17 -23.79
N VAL A 23 -5.69 9.29 -23.83
CA VAL A 23 -5.62 8.15 -24.77
C VAL A 23 -6.63 7.06 -24.41
N ALA A 24 -7.19 7.09 -23.20
CA ALA A 24 -8.21 6.13 -22.79
C ALA A 24 -9.59 6.59 -23.27
N SER A 25 -10.26 5.74 -24.05
CA SER A 25 -11.67 5.93 -24.38
C SER A 25 -12.50 5.88 -23.10
N LYS A 26 -13.58 6.68 -23.01
CA LYS A 26 -14.49 6.67 -21.84
C LYS A 26 -14.93 5.25 -21.46
N GLY A 27 -15.08 4.36 -22.44
CA GLY A 27 -15.44 2.96 -22.22
C GLY A 27 -14.34 2.10 -21.57
N GLU A 28 -13.06 2.41 -21.77
CA GLU A 28 -11.95 1.68 -21.16
C GLU A 28 -11.76 2.11 -19.70
N LEU A 29 -11.86 3.42 -19.44
CA LEU A 29 -11.86 3.95 -18.07
C LEU A 29 -13.00 3.37 -17.23
N GLU A 30 -14.20 3.24 -17.78
CA GLU A 30 -15.33 2.62 -17.08
C GLU A 30 -15.11 1.12 -16.87
N LYS A 31 -14.50 0.40 -17.82
CA LYS A 31 -14.12 -1.01 -17.62
C LYS A 31 -13.06 -1.19 -16.53
N PHE A 32 -12.03 -0.35 -16.50
CA PHE A 32 -11.01 -0.39 -15.45
C PHE A 32 -11.58 -0.02 -14.09
N LYS A 33 -12.43 1.01 -14.02
CA LYS A 33 -13.17 1.35 -12.78
C LYS A 33 -14.10 0.21 -12.35
N ALA A 34 -14.82 -0.41 -13.27
CA ALA A 34 -15.72 -1.52 -12.97
C ALA A 34 -14.95 -2.75 -12.49
N ALA A 35 -13.82 -3.09 -13.12
CA ALA A 35 -12.95 -4.17 -12.69
C ALA A 35 -12.35 -3.90 -11.30
N ALA A 36 -11.93 -2.67 -11.02
CA ALA A 36 -11.43 -2.26 -9.70
C ALA A 36 -12.53 -2.31 -8.64
N ARG A 37 -13.76 -1.87 -8.96
CA ARG A 37 -14.91 -1.93 -8.05
C ARG A 37 -15.37 -3.35 -7.78
N ALA A 38 -15.41 -4.20 -8.81
CA ALA A 38 -15.82 -5.60 -8.69
C ALA A 38 -14.82 -6.43 -7.86
N THR A 39 -13.52 -6.18 -8.02
CA THR A 39 -12.49 -6.82 -7.20
C THR A 39 -12.37 -6.24 -5.79
N ALA A 40 -12.85 -5.00 -5.57
CA ALA A 40 -12.90 -4.38 -4.24
C ALA A 40 -14.08 -4.82 -3.39
N LEU A 41 -15.07 -5.53 -3.94
CA LEU A 41 -16.20 -6.05 -3.15
C LEU A 41 -15.72 -7.19 -2.25
N LYS A 42 -15.62 -6.89 -0.95
CA LYS A 42 -15.34 -7.88 0.12
C LYS A 42 -16.58 -8.74 0.35
N ASP A 43 -16.84 -9.70 -0.54
CA ASP A 43 -18.05 -10.52 -0.54
C ASP A 43 -18.08 -11.58 0.59
N ARG A 44 -16.90 -12.03 1.05
CA ARG A 44 -16.78 -13.12 2.03
C ARG A 44 -16.13 -12.68 3.35
N ARG A 45 -16.69 -13.17 4.47
CA ARG A 45 -16.18 -12.95 5.83
C ARG A 45 -15.26 -14.08 6.26
N VAL A 46 -14.17 -13.74 6.95
CA VAL A 46 -13.21 -14.69 7.54
C VAL A 46 -13.01 -14.32 9.01
N ASN A 47 -13.01 -15.30 9.91
CA ASN A 47 -12.69 -15.12 11.33
C ASN A 47 -11.27 -15.65 11.57
N ILE A 48 -10.38 -14.80 12.11
CA ILE A 48 -8.98 -15.14 12.39
C ILE A 48 -8.71 -14.89 13.87
N ARG A 49 -8.01 -15.82 14.53
CA ARG A 49 -7.50 -15.63 15.88
C ARG A 49 -6.07 -15.10 15.80
N LEU A 50 -5.79 -14.02 16.53
CA LEU A 50 -4.47 -13.40 16.63
C LEU A 50 -4.09 -13.30 18.10
N SER A 51 -2.78 -13.29 18.39
CA SER A 51 -2.33 -12.96 19.73
C SER A 51 -2.61 -11.48 20.02
N SER A 52 -2.73 -11.11 21.29
CA SER A 52 -2.93 -9.70 21.68
C SER A 52 -1.75 -8.83 21.24
N PHE A 53 -0.54 -9.39 21.27
CA PHE A 53 0.68 -8.70 20.85
C PHE A 53 0.66 -8.40 19.35
N ASP A 54 0.36 -9.40 18.51
CA ASP A 54 0.28 -9.21 17.05
C ASP A 54 -0.81 -8.20 16.67
N LEU A 55 -1.97 -8.25 17.35
CA LEU A 55 -3.05 -7.32 17.10
C LEU A 55 -2.62 -5.87 17.39
N SER A 56 -1.91 -5.63 18.48
CA SER A 56 -1.37 -4.31 18.81
C SER A 56 -0.35 -3.82 17.78
N ASP A 57 0.58 -4.67 17.35
CA ASP A 57 1.57 -4.30 16.33
C ASP A 57 0.92 -3.96 14.98
N ILE A 58 -0.12 -4.70 14.59
CA ILE A 58 -0.88 -4.41 13.36
C ILE A 58 -1.61 -3.07 13.49
N GLN A 59 -2.18 -2.76 14.65
CA GLN A 59 -2.85 -1.46 14.89
C GLN A 59 -1.88 -0.29 14.78
N VAL A 60 -0.67 -0.44 15.35
CA VAL A 60 0.39 0.58 15.25
C VAL A 60 0.77 0.81 13.80
N LYS A 61 1.08 -0.25 13.04
CA LYS A 61 1.44 -0.13 11.62
C LYS A 61 0.32 0.46 10.77
N ALA A 62 -0.93 0.11 11.06
CA ALA A 62 -2.07 0.64 10.34
C ALA A 62 -2.24 2.15 10.59
N LEU A 63 -2.00 2.58 11.83
CA LEU A 63 -2.01 4.00 12.20
C LEU A 63 -0.89 4.77 11.50
N GLU A 64 0.32 4.21 11.42
CA GLU A 64 1.45 4.79 10.67
C GLU A 64 1.13 4.95 9.18
N GLU A 65 0.45 3.98 8.57
CA GLU A 65 -0.03 4.05 7.18
C GLU A 65 -1.30 4.90 7.01
N GLY A 66 -1.92 5.38 8.10
CA GLY A 66 -3.15 6.16 8.08
C GLY A 66 -4.39 5.38 7.61
N VAL A 67 -4.37 4.05 7.74
CA VAL A 67 -5.47 3.16 7.32
C VAL A 67 -6.06 2.39 8.51
N PRO A 68 -7.33 1.97 8.46
CA PRO A 68 -7.87 1.06 9.46
C PRO A 68 -7.11 -0.27 9.49
N TYR A 69 -6.90 -0.85 10.67
CA TYR A 69 -6.16 -2.11 10.81
C TYR A 69 -6.78 -3.26 10.00
N GLN A 70 -8.11 -3.30 9.84
CA GLN A 70 -8.78 -4.29 9.01
C GLN A 70 -8.45 -4.11 7.52
N THR A 71 -8.26 -2.86 7.09
CA THR A 71 -7.85 -2.53 5.72
C THR A 71 -6.40 -2.93 5.49
N LEU A 72 -5.53 -2.70 6.46
CA LEU A 72 -4.15 -3.17 6.40
C LEU A 72 -4.09 -4.71 6.29
N ILE A 73 -4.81 -5.43 7.14
CA ILE A 73 -4.89 -6.90 7.10
C ILE A 73 -5.36 -7.39 5.72
N ALA A 74 -6.43 -6.80 5.18
CA ALA A 74 -6.94 -7.17 3.86
C ALA A 74 -5.94 -6.86 2.73
N SER A 75 -5.24 -5.72 2.82
CA SER A 75 -4.21 -5.31 1.88
C SER A 75 -3.03 -6.28 1.87
N VAL A 76 -2.54 -6.68 3.04
CA VAL A 76 -1.46 -7.66 3.18
C VAL A 76 -1.87 -9.02 2.61
N LEU A 77 -3.07 -9.51 2.94
CA LEU A 77 -3.59 -10.77 2.38
C LEU A 77 -3.67 -10.70 0.85
N HIS A 78 -4.16 -9.60 0.28
CA HIS A 78 -4.22 -9.41 -1.16
C HIS A 78 -2.84 -9.35 -1.82
N LYS A 79 -1.89 -8.62 -1.22
CA LYS A 79 -0.49 -8.56 -1.67
C LYS A 79 0.19 -9.92 -1.61
N TYR A 80 -0.10 -10.71 -0.58
CA TYR A 80 0.43 -12.06 -0.41
C TYR A 80 -0.07 -12.99 -1.53
N VAL A 81 -1.38 -13.07 -1.77
CA VAL A 81 -1.92 -13.94 -2.83
C VAL A 81 -1.59 -13.48 -4.24
N SER A 82 -1.37 -12.18 -4.45
CA SER A 82 -0.94 -11.63 -5.74
C SER A 82 0.57 -11.72 -5.98
N GLY A 83 1.34 -12.26 -5.03
CA GLY A 83 2.80 -12.40 -5.12
C GLY A 83 3.57 -11.07 -5.08
N ARG A 84 2.92 -9.98 -4.65
CA ARG A 84 3.51 -8.62 -4.58
C ARG A 84 4.00 -8.23 -3.20
N LEU A 85 3.88 -9.12 -2.21
CA LEU A 85 4.37 -8.87 -0.87
C LEU A 85 5.90 -9.01 -0.85
N VAL A 86 6.60 -7.87 -0.81
CA VAL A 86 8.05 -7.82 -0.58
C VAL A 86 8.26 -7.61 0.91
N GLU A 87 8.66 -8.66 1.62
CA GLU A 87 9.16 -8.50 2.98
C GLU A 87 10.51 -7.78 2.91
N LYS A 88 10.56 -6.55 3.41
CA LYS A 88 11.83 -5.90 3.68
C LYS A 88 12.43 -6.64 4.87
N SER A 89 13.38 -7.54 4.62
CA SER A 89 14.18 -8.13 5.68
C SER A 89 14.83 -7.00 6.47
N SER A 90 14.36 -6.73 7.68
CA SER A 90 15.09 -5.90 8.62
C SER A 90 16.32 -6.67 9.04
N SER A 91 17.39 -6.53 8.24
CA SER A 91 18.69 -7.03 8.59
C SER A 91 19.17 -6.38 9.88
N THR A 92 19.42 -7.24 10.86
CA THR A 92 20.51 -7.15 11.85
C THR A 92 20.15 -6.59 13.23
N ALA A 93 19.90 -7.56 14.11
CA ALA A 93 20.16 -7.53 15.53
C ALA A 93 21.32 -6.60 15.94
N VAL A 94 21.01 -5.61 16.79
CA VAL A 94 22.04 -4.91 17.57
C VAL A 94 22.48 -5.85 18.70
N PRO A 95 23.76 -6.28 18.77
CA PRO A 95 24.22 -7.06 19.90
C PRO A 95 24.27 -6.15 21.13
N ARG A 96 23.41 -6.42 22.12
CA ARG A 96 23.50 -5.78 23.44
C ARG A 96 24.81 -6.24 24.09
N LYS A 97 25.84 -5.39 24.09
CA LYS A 97 26.99 -5.57 24.99
C LYS A 97 26.44 -5.58 26.43
N ARG A 98 26.56 -6.71 27.11
CA ARG A 98 26.34 -6.80 28.55
C ARG A 98 27.53 -6.10 29.24
N PRO A 99 27.33 -5.23 30.23
CA PRO A 99 28.42 -4.74 31.05
C PRO A 99 28.94 -5.91 31.91
N ALA A 100 30.26 -6.14 31.87
CA ALA A 100 30.93 -7.03 32.80
C ALA A 100 30.97 -6.38 34.19
N THR A 101 30.78 -7.21 35.20
CA THR A 101 30.88 -6.91 36.64
C THR A 101 32.24 -6.36 37.02
#